data_AF-A0A382X1T1-F1
#
_entry.id   AF-A0A382X1T1-F1
#
_cell.length_a   1.000
_cell.length_b   1.000
_cell.length_c   1.000
_cell.angle_alpha   90.00
_cell.angle_beta   90.00
_cell.angle_gamma   90.00
#
_symmetry.space_group_name_H-M   'P 1'
#
loop_
_entity.id
_entity.type
_entity.pdbx_description
1 polymer ?
#
loop_
_entity_poly.entity_id
_entity_poly.type
_entity_poly.pdbx_seq_one_letter_code
_entity_poly.pdbx_strand_id
1 'polypeptide(L)' 'MIKVSSSQFNYRYFGRIHFPYSISLLVSHLKTDKKIMDNYKFEKTFVFREKVEDYIKQCIDTDILLCSCY' A
#
# COMPACT_ATOMS: atom_id res chain seq x y z
N MET A 1 14.41 -3.57 10.65
CA MET A 1 13.84 -2.91 9.46
C MET A 1 12.46 -2.39 9.83
N ILE A 2 12.15 -1.16 9.48
CA ILE A 2 10.85 -0.51 9.69
C ILE A 2 9.82 -1.18 8.78
N LYS A 3 8.75 -1.73 9.35
CA LYS A 3 7.68 -2.40 8.61
C LYS A 3 6.74 -1.37 7.99
N VAL A 4 6.63 -1.41 6.66
CA VAL A 4 5.79 -0.49 5.89
C VAL A 4 4.66 -1.29 5.24
N SER A 5 3.43 -1.00 5.63
CA SER A 5 2.23 -1.49 4.95
C SER A 5 1.66 -0.39 4.05
N SER A 6 0.96 -0.80 3.00
CA SER A 6 0.36 0.14 2.07
C SER A 6 -1.04 -0.29 1.67
N SER A 7 -1.95 0.66 1.51
CA SER A 7 -3.29 0.44 1.00
C SER A 7 -3.64 1.45 -0.09
N GLN A 8 -4.40 0.98 -1.07
CA GLN A 8 -4.86 1.73 -2.21
C GLN A 8 -6.30 1.33 -2.52
N PHE A 9 -7.26 2.05 -1.95
CA PHE A 9 -8.68 1.76 -2.12
C PHE A 9 -9.32 2.75 -3.07
N ASN A 10 -9.14 2.51 -4.37
CA ASN A 10 -9.70 3.36 -5.41
C ASN A 10 -11.17 3.02 -5.68
N TYR A 11 -11.99 4.03 -5.87
CA TYR A 11 -13.37 3.90 -6.27
C TYR A 11 -13.48 3.41 -7.71
N ARG A 12 -14.49 2.58 -7.96
CA ARG A 12 -14.81 2.07 -9.29
C ARG A 12 -15.85 2.99 -9.92
N TYR A 13 -15.44 3.78 -10.91
CA TYR A 13 -16.36 4.57 -11.73
C TYR A 13 -16.69 3.80 -13.01
N PHE A 14 -17.98 3.55 -13.27
CA PHE A 14 -18.44 2.81 -14.46
C PHE A 14 -17.72 1.47 -14.71
N GLY A 15 -17.45 0.73 -13.63
CA GLY A 15 -16.74 -0.55 -13.67
C GLY A 15 -15.22 -0.45 -13.84
N ARG A 16 -14.67 0.75 -14.05
CA ARG A 16 -13.24 1.02 -14.21
C ARG A 16 -12.64 1.61 -12.94
N ILE A 17 -11.41 1.20 -12.63
CA ILE A 17 -10.62 1.82 -11.58
C ILE A 17 -9.74 2.88 -12.23
N HIS A 18 -9.87 4.13 -11.80
CA HIS A 18 -8.95 5.19 -12.18
C HIS A 18 -7.77 5.20 -11.19
N PHE A 19 -6.56 5.35 -11.72
CA PHE A 19 -5.31 5.33 -10.94
C PHE A 19 -4.59 6.68 -11.05
N PRO A 20 -5.16 7.80 -10.59
CA PRO A 20 -4.48 9.10 -10.68
C PRO A 20 -3.18 9.09 -9.87
N TYR A 21 -3.15 8.37 -8.75
CA TYR A 21 -1.94 8.17 -7.92
C TYR A 21 -1.89 6.74 -7.36
N SER A 22 -0.95 5.93 -7.87
CA SER A 22 -0.77 4.54 -7.46
C SER A 22 0.28 4.44 -6.35
N ILE A 23 -0.14 4.17 -5.12
CA ILE A 23 0.78 3.84 -4.02
C ILE A 23 1.57 2.58 -4.35
N SER A 24 0.96 1.62 -5.06
CA SER A 24 1.69 0.43 -5.53
C SER A 24 2.89 0.81 -6.41
N LEU A 25 2.75 1.85 -7.24
CA LEU A 25 3.84 2.36 -8.08
C LEU A 25 4.90 3.06 -7.24
N LEU A 26 4.51 3.90 -6.28
CA LEU A 26 5.45 4.55 -5.35
C LEU A 26 6.25 3.50 -4.57
N VAL A 27 5.59 2.51 -3.99
CA VAL A 27 6.23 1.41 -3.25
C VAL A 27 7.19 0.64 -4.15
N SER A 28 6.79 0.34 -5.39
CA SER A 28 7.66 -0.34 -6.36
C SER A 28 8.89 0.49 -6.70
N HIS A 29 8.75 1.80 -6.84
CA HIS A 29 9.86 2.71 -7.07
C HIS A 29 10.79 2.80 -5.85
N LEU A 30 10.25 2.95 -4.63
CA LEU A 30 11.04 2.99 -3.39
C LEU A 30 11.86 1.71 -3.19
N LYS A 31 11.33 0.56 -3.59
CA LYS A 31 12.03 -0.73 -3.56
C LYS A 31 13.26 -0.79 -4.48
N THR A 32 13.42 0.14 -5.42
CA THR A 32 14.61 0.22 -6.28
C THR A 32 15.79 0.93 -5.62
N ASP A 33 15.56 1.68 -4.54
CA ASP A 33 16.63 2.33 -3.79
C ASP A 33 17.18 1.39 -2.71
N LYS A 34 18.48 1.06 -2.81
CA LYS A 34 19.16 0.17 -1.86
C LYS A 34 19.15 0.73 -0.43
N LYS A 35 19.36 2.03 -0.23
CA LYS A 35 19.36 2.64 1.11
C LYS A 35 17.99 2.50 1.76
N ILE A 36 16.93 2.56 0.97
CA ILE A 36 15.57 2.32 1.43
C ILE A 36 15.40 0.82 1.77
N MET A 37 15.80 -0.09 0.90
CA MET A 37 15.66 -1.52 1.14
C MET A 37 16.49 -2.07 2.30
N ASP A 38 17.60 -1.41 2.66
CA ASP A 38 18.41 -1.77 3.82
C ASP A 38 17.70 -1.43 5.16
N ASN A 39 16.77 -0.47 5.15
CA ASN A 39 16.13 0.06 6.36
C ASN A 39 14.63 -0.30 6.48
N TYR A 40 13.94 -0.50 5.37
CA TYR A 40 12.48 -0.63 5.32
C TYR A 40 12.05 -1.97 4.71
N LYS A 41 11.06 -2.60 5.34
CA LYS A 41 10.41 -3.82 4.84
C LYS A 41 9.01 -3.47 4.34
N PHE A 42 8.84 -3.42 3.02
CA PHE A 42 7.56 -3.13 2.39
C PHE A 42 6.73 -4.40 2.18
N GLU A 43 5.60 -4.47 2.87
CA GLU A 43 4.60 -5.53 2.70
C GLU A 43 3.78 -5.34 1.42
N LYS A 44 2.94 -6.33 1.10
CA LYS A 44 2.06 -6.30 -0.08
C LYS A 44 1.04 -5.16 0.04
N THR A 45 0.87 -4.37 -1.03
CA THR A 45 -0.16 -3.33 -1.07
C THR A 45 -1.58 -3.91 -1.10
N PHE A 46 -2.44 -3.42 -0.23
CA PHE A 46 -3.85 -3.80 -0.14
C PHE A 46 -4.71 -2.99 -1.09
N VAL A 47 -5.54 -3.64 -1.91
CA VAL A 47 -6.32 -2.95 -2.98
C VAL A 47 -7.83 -3.19 -2.93
N PHE A 48 -8.28 -4.22 -2.21
CA PHE A 48 -9.68 -4.62 -2.16
C PHE A 48 -10.39 -4.00 -0.95
N ARG A 49 -11.23 -2.98 -1.18
CA ARG A 49 -11.94 -2.27 -0.11
C ARG A 49 -12.86 -3.20 0.69
N GLU A 50 -13.44 -4.21 0.03
CA GLU A 50 -14.29 -5.23 0.66
C GLU A 50 -13.56 -6.12 1.68
N LYS A 51 -12.22 -6.10 1.69
CA LYS A 51 -11.38 -6.86 2.63
C LYS A 51 -10.74 -5.99 3.71
N VAL A 52 -11.21 -4.75 3.89
CA VAL A 52 -10.57 -3.77 4.79
C VAL A 52 -10.37 -4.30 6.22
N GLU A 53 -11.37 -4.99 6.77
CA GLU A 53 -11.29 -5.57 8.13
C GLU A 53 -10.18 -6.62 8.25
N ASP A 54 -10.00 -7.46 7.22
CA ASP A 54 -8.93 -8.46 7.20
C ASP A 54 -7.55 -7.82 7.02
N TYR A 55 -7.48 -6.71 6.29
CA TYR A 55 -6.25 -5.94 6.11
C TYR A 55 -5.84 -5.20 7.38
N ILE A 56 -6.79 -4.66 8.14
CA ILE A 56 -6.53 -4.04 9.45
C ILE A 56 -5.85 -5.06 10.38
N LYS A 57 -6.37 -6.30 10.44
CA LYS A 57 -5.78 -7.38 11.26
C LYS A 57 -4.34 -7.73 10.84
N GLN A 58 -4.02 -7.63 9.55
CA GLN A 58 -2.67 -7.91 9.01
C GLN A 58 -1.67 -6.77 9.25
N CYS A 59 -2.14 -5.58 9.65
CA CYS A 59 -1.33 -4.37 9.84
C CYS A 59 -1.12 -3.98 11.30
N ILE A 60 -1.48 -4.84 12.26
CA ILE A 60 -1.49 -4.50 13.69
C ILE A 60 -0.09 -4.10 14.23
N ASP A 61 0.97 -4.61 13.61
CA ASP A 61 2.38 -4.40 13.93
C ASP A 61 3.11 -3.53 12.90
N THR A 62 2.38 -2.76 12.08
CA THR A 62 2.95 -1.84 11.10
C THR A 62 3.54 -0.60 11.76
N ASP A 63 4.79 -0.25 11.43
CA ASP A 63 5.43 0.99 11.87
C ASP A 63 4.97 2.20 11.04
N ILE A 64 4.85 2.04 9.71
CA ILE A 64 4.42 3.08 8.77
C ILE A 64 3.30 2.55 7.88
N LEU A 65 2.15 3.23 7.89
CA LEU A 65 1.02 2.94 7.00
C LEU A 65 0.90 4.00 5.91
N LEU A 66 1.04 3.57 4.65
CA LEU A 66 0.81 4.42 3.47
C LEU A 66 -0.60 4.20 2.94
N CYS A 67 -1.44 5.24 2.88
CA CYS A 67 -2.82 5.13 2.40
C CYS A 67 -3.09 6.04 1.22
N SER A 68 -3.74 5.51 0.20
CA SER A 68 -4.33 6.25 -0.91
C SER A 68 -5.76 5.79 -1.09
N CYS A 69 -6.65 6.75 -1.16
CA CYS A 69 -8.05 6.54 -1.48
C CYS A 69 -8.48 7.62 -2.46
N TYR A 70 -9.21 7.20 -3.48
CA TYR A 70 -9.79 8.04 -4.52
C TYR A 70 -11.17 7.50 -4.88
#